data_AF-A0A816VEP5-F1
#
_entry.id   AF-A0A816VEP5-F1
#
_cell.length_a   1.000
_cell.length_b   1.000
_cell.length_c   1.000
_cell.angle_alpha   90.00
_cell.angle_beta   90.00
_cell.angle_gamma   90.00
#
_symmetry.space_group_name_H-M   'P 1'
#
loop_
_entity.id
_entity.type
_entity.pdbx_description
1 polymer ?
#
loop_
_entity_poly.entity_id
_entity_poly.type
_entity_poly.pdbx_seq_one_letter_code
_entity_poly.pdbx_strand_id
1 'polypeptide(L)'
;MEGYAPLDENSESLPPIREQLNNDLEKDQQQSPLSEKRQVSNKSIDSLAEAETYLDVIESLQSVLNSVVKVFCTSTPRNFSLPWQAKSQVVATASGFIIKNRWILSNAHAVANQSSIRIRKHGDAKKYSARIVHIAHECDLVIMTVDDDKFWNNLEPLTFSNDMPSLQESLTIVGYPI
;
A
#
# COMPACT_ATOMS: atom_id res chain seq x y z
N MET A 1 -11.36 -14.18 74.35
CA MET A 1 -10.43 -13.26 75.05
C MET A 1 -9.56 -12.67 73.97
N GLU A 2 -10.03 -11.63 73.31
CA GLU A 2 -10.03 -10.21 73.74
C GLU A 2 -8.83 -9.49 73.13
N GLY A 3 -9.11 -8.39 72.42
CA GLY A 3 -8.12 -7.54 71.79
C GLY A 3 -8.73 -6.64 70.72
N TYR A 4 -9.65 -5.77 71.12
CA TYR A 4 -10.07 -4.60 70.35
C TYR A 4 -8.91 -3.60 70.24
N ALA A 5 -8.76 -2.96 69.09
CA ALA A 5 -8.03 -1.70 68.94
C ALA A 5 -8.85 -0.74 68.04
N PRO A 6 -8.77 0.58 68.26
CA PRO A 6 -9.91 1.49 68.14
C PRO A 6 -10.02 2.20 66.78
N LEU A 7 -11.20 2.78 66.57
CA LEU A 7 -11.55 3.69 65.49
C LEU A 7 -10.79 5.01 65.66
N ASP A 8 -10.05 5.42 64.62
CA ASP A 8 -9.65 6.82 64.44
C ASP A 8 -10.46 7.42 63.29
N GLU A 9 -11.42 8.27 63.68
CA GLU A 9 -12.04 9.28 62.84
C GLU A 9 -10.97 10.30 62.43
N ASN A 10 -10.51 10.25 61.19
CA ASN A 10 -9.98 11.42 60.51
C ASN A 10 -10.71 11.56 59.17
N SER A 11 -11.70 12.45 59.19
CA SER A 11 -12.46 12.90 58.04
C SER A 11 -11.58 13.73 57.11
N GLU A 12 -10.87 13.09 56.19
CA GLU A 12 -10.42 13.73 54.96
C GLU A 12 -11.46 13.44 53.88
N SER A 13 -12.31 14.43 53.61
CA SER A 13 -13.31 14.39 52.56
C SER A 13 -12.64 14.20 51.21
N LEU A 14 -12.73 13.00 50.65
CA LEU A 14 -12.37 12.73 49.26
C LEU A 14 -13.19 13.66 48.35
N PRO A 15 -12.55 14.36 47.39
CA PRO A 15 -13.28 15.24 46.48
C PRO A 15 -14.29 14.41 45.68
N PRO A 16 -15.49 14.95 45.39
CA PRO A 16 -16.52 14.21 44.69
C PRO A 16 -16.02 13.79 43.31
N ILE A 17 -16.24 12.52 42.93
CA ILE A 17 -15.80 11.87 41.67
C ILE A 17 -16.03 12.73 40.42
N ARG A 18 -17.02 13.63 40.43
CA ARG A 18 -17.30 14.58 39.35
C ARG A 18 -16.20 15.62 39.11
N GLU A 19 -15.50 16.04 40.15
CA GLU A 19 -14.44 17.04 40.07
C GLU A 19 -13.13 16.44 39.52
N GLN A 20 -12.86 15.18 39.87
CA GLN A 20 -11.77 14.41 39.26
C GLN A 20 -12.02 14.13 37.78
N LEU A 21 -13.25 13.72 37.41
CA LEU A 21 -13.60 13.48 36.01
C LEU A 21 -13.48 14.75 35.15
N ASN A 22 -13.84 15.92 35.70
CA ASN A 22 -13.74 17.19 34.99
C ASN A 22 -12.28 17.64 34.82
N ASN A 23 -11.42 17.44 35.82
CA ASN A 23 -10.00 17.75 35.73
C ASN A 23 -9.24 16.81 34.77
N ASP A 24 -9.68 15.56 34.64
CA ASP A 24 -9.12 14.61 33.69
C ASP A 24 -9.59 14.89 32.25
N LEU A 25 -10.85 15.33 32.08
CA LEU A 25 -11.39 15.82 30.79
C LEU A 25 -10.67 17.08 30.30
N GLU A 26 -10.30 18.00 31.19
CA GLU A 26 -9.53 19.21 30.82
C GLU A 26 -8.07 18.91 30.46
N LYS A 27 -7.47 17.87 31.06
CA LYS A 27 -6.11 17.41 30.71
C LYS A 27 -6.06 16.68 29.37
N ASP A 28 -7.07 15.88 29.04
CA ASP A 28 -7.17 15.19 27.75
C ASP A 28 -7.46 16.16 26.58
N GLN A 29 -8.07 17.31 26.84
CA GLN A 29 -8.25 18.36 25.81
C GLN A 29 -6.97 19.17 25.53
N GLN A 30 -5.94 19.11 26.37
CA GLN A 30 -4.69 19.86 26.19
C GLN A 30 -3.51 19.02 25.69
N GLN A 31 -3.65 17.70 25.56
CA GLN A 31 -2.59 16.83 25.02
C GLN A 31 -3.09 15.85 23.96
N SER A 32 -3.45 16.37 22.78
CA SER A 32 -3.38 15.61 21.53
C SER A 32 -2.19 16.10 20.68
N PRO A 33 -1.17 15.29 20.41
CA PRO A 33 -0.05 15.66 19.54
C PRO A 33 -0.38 15.38 18.07
N LEU A 34 -1.56 15.81 17.61
CA LEU A 34 -2.01 15.68 16.21
C LEU A 34 -2.69 16.96 15.73
N SER A 35 -2.06 18.09 15.99
CA SER A 35 -2.25 19.30 15.19
C SER A 35 -0.94 20.08 15.10
N GLU A 36 0.17 19.36 14.91
CA GLU A 36 1.32 19.96 14.25
C GLU A 36 0.86 20.23 12.82
N LYS A 37 0.29 21.42 12.61
CA LYS A 37 0.08 22.01 11.30
C LYS A 37 1.43 21.91 10.61
N ARG A 38 1.59 20.89 9.76
CA ARG A 38 2.63 20.86 8.75
C ARG A 38 2.44 22.17 8.01
N GLN A 39 3.24 23.16 8.34
CA GLN A 39 3.43 24.33 7.52
C GLN A 39 4.00 23.75 6.23
N VAL A 40 3.12 23.34 5.33
CA VAL A 40 3.42 23.38 3.93
C VAL A 40 3.63 24.86 3.71
N SER A 41 4.90 25.26 3.78
CA SER A 41 5.36 26.55 3.31
C SER A 41 4.74 26.68 1.93
N ASN A 42 3.67 27.47 1.85
CA ASN A 42 3.18 27.98 0.59
C ASN A 42 4.27 28.94 0.14
N LYS A 43 5.36 28.39 -0.41
CA LYS A 43 6.31 29.18 -1.18
C LYS A 43 5.49 29.77 -2.30
N SER A 44 5.31 31.07 -2.25
CA SER A 44 4.81 31.85 -3.38
C SER A 44 5.60 31.38 -4.60
N ILE A 45 4.89 30.93 -5.62
CA ILE A 45 5.52 30.58 -6.89
C ILE A 45 5.93 31.93 -7.48
N ASP A 46 7.21 32.27 -7.35
CA ASP A 46 7.71 33.60 -7.66
C ASP A 46 7.96 33.79 -9.18
N SER A 47 7.76 32.74 -9.99
CA SER A 47 7.89 32.82 -11.45
C SER A 47 7.04 31.81 -12.24
N LEU A 48 6.57 32.19 -13.43
CA LEU A 48 5.82 31.31 -14.34
C LEU A 48 6.65 30.12 -14.84
N ALA A 49 7.97 30.29 -14.98
CA ALA A 49 8.89 29.23 -15.40
C ALA A 49 9.03 28.11 -14.35
N GLU A 50 9.00 28.46 -13.05
CA GLU A 50 8.99 27.45 -11.98
C GLU A 50 7.66 26.68 -11.93
N ALA A 51 6.54 27.34 -12.26
CA ALA A 51 5.23 26.69 -12.34
C ALA A 51 5.17 25.65 -13.47
N GLU A 52 5.66 26.00 -14.66
CA GLU A 52 5.73 25.10 -15.82
C GLU A 52 6.60 23.88 -15.51
N THR A 53 7.77 24.09 -14.91
CA THR A 53 8.67 23.00 -14.50
C THR A 53 8.01 22.06 -13.48
N TYR A 54 7.21 22.60 -12.55
CA TYR A 54 6.53 21.78 -11.54
C TYR A 54 5.40 20.93 -12.13
N LEU A 55 4.69 21.45 -13.14
CA LEU A 55 3.65 20.72 -13.86
C LEU A 55 4.25 19.55 -14.66
N ASP A 56 5.36 19.77 -15.37
CA ASP A 56 6.06 18.71 -16.12
C ASP A 56 6.49 17.56 -15.21
N VAL A 57 7.03 17.87 -14.03
CA VAL A 57 7.44 16.85 -13.06
C VAL A 57 6.23 16.05 -12.56
N ILE A 58 5.12 16.73 -12.23
CA ILE A 58 3.89 16.07 -11.80
C ILE A 58 3.35 15.15 -12.90
N GLU A 59 3.33 15.62 -14.14
CA GLU A 59 2.87 14.83 -15.30
C GLU A 59 3.75 13.59 -15.51
N SER A 60 5.08 13.74 -15.44
CA SER A 60 6.00 12.60 -15.53
C SER A 60 5.79 11.57 -14.42
N LEU A 61 5.54 12.02 -13.18
CA LEU A 61 5.29 11.13 -12.06
C LEU A 61 3.95 10.40 -12.23
N GLN A 62 2.94 11.11 -12.72
CA GLN A 62 1.65 10.50 -13.04
C GLN A 62 1.77 9.44 -14.14
N SER A 63 2.54 9.71 -15.19
CA SER A 63 2.86 8.72 -16.25
C SER A 63 3.49 7.46 -15.65
N VAL A 64 4.53 7.61 -14.82
CA VAL A 64 5.19 6.47 -14.16
C VAL A 64 4.21 5.71 -13.25
N LEU A 65 3.39 6.41 -12.48
CA LEU A 65 2.40 5.79 -11.58
C LEU A 65 1.29 5.06 -12.35
N ASN A 66 0.83 5.61 -13.46
CA ASN A 66 -0.16 4.99 -14.33
C ASN A 66 0.36 3.69 -14.96
N SER A 67 1.67 3.59 -15.15
CA SER A 67 2.34 2.40 -15.68
C SER A 67 2.40 1.24 -14.67
N VAL A 68 2.17 1.51 -13.38
CA VAL A 68 2.24 0.54 -12.29
C VAL A 68 0.84 0.07 -11.91
N VAL A 69 0.70 -1.24 -11.69
CA VAL A 69 -0.59 -1.89 -11.43
C VAL A 69 -0.51 -2.77 -10.20
N LYS A 70 -1.64 -2.86 -9.48
CA LYS A 70 -1.79 -3.79 -8.35
C LYS A 70 -2.36 -5.11 -8.86
N VAL A 71 -1.62 -6.19 -8.62
CA VAL A 71 -2.01 -7.56 -8.95
C VAL A 71 -2.64 -8.19 -7.72
N PHE A 72 -3.82 -8.78 -7.89
CA PHE A 72 -4.52 -9.58 -6.91
C PHE A 72 -4.49 -11.02 -7.40
N CYS A 73 -3.76 -11.86 -6.70
CA CYS A 73 -3.68 -13.29 -6.99
C CYS A 73 -4.51 -14.04 -5.97
N THR A 74 -5.37 -14.91 -6.46
CA THR A 74 -6.03 -15.93 -5.65
C THR A 74 -5.34 -17.24 -5.96
N SER A 75 -4.77 -17.89 -4.95
CA SER A 75 -3.96 -19.10 -5.10
C SER A 75 -4.55 -20.24 -4.29
N THR A 76 -4.50 -21.45 -4.83
CA THR A 76 -4.97 -22.67 -4.16
C THR A 76 -3.81 -23.67 -4.12
N PRO A 77 -2.99 -23.64 -3.05
CA PRO A 77 -1.82 -24.51 -2.97
C PRO A 77 -2.23 -25.99 -2.90
N ARG A 78 -1.37 -26.87 -3.42
CA ARG A 78 -1.61 -28.32 -3.41
C ARG A 78 -1.29 -28.91 -2.04
N ASN A 79 -2.00 -29.97 -1.67
CA ASN A 79 -1.63 -30.80 -0.53
C ASN A 79 -0.71 -31.94 -1.00
N PHE A 80 0.59 -31.82 -0.73
CA PHE A 80 1.56 -32.85 -1.11
C PHE A 80 1.44 -34.14 -0.28
N SER A 81 0.84 -34.07 0.92
CA SER A 81 0.57 -35.25 1.75
C SER A 81 -0.69 -35.98 1.32
N LEU A 82 -1.71 -35.25 0.84
CA LEU A 82 -2.99 -35.79 0.36
C LEU A 82 -3.28 -35.26 -1.06
N PRO A 83 -2.72 -35.86 -2.12
CA PRO A 83 -2.73 -35.29 -3.47
C PRO A 83 -4.12 -35.16 -4.11
N TRP A 84 -5.10 -35.91 -3.61
CA TRP A 84 -6.52 -35.79 -4.01
C TRP A 84 -7.25 -34.60 -3.36
N GLN A 85 -6.62 -33.92 -2.39
CA GLN A 85 -7.20 -32.78 -1.67
C GLN A 85 -6.45 -31.48 -2.00
N ALA A 86 -7.20 -30.41 -2.26
CA ALA A 86 -6.65 -29.05 -2.34
C ALA A 86 -6.58 -28.40 -0.95
N LYS A 87 -5.60 -27.52 -0.72
CA LYS A 87 -5.59 -26.68 0.49
C LYS A 87 -6.57 -25.51 0.33
N SER A 88 -6.84 -24.82 1.45
CA SER A 88 -7.63 -23.59 1.44
C SER A 88 -7.02 -22.53 0.53
N GLN A 89 -7.90 -21.80 -0.15
CA GLN A 89 -7.53 -20.70 -1.01
C GLN A 89 -6.92 -19.54 -0.19
N VAL A 90 -5.85 -18.96 -0.71
CA VAL A 90 -5.16 -17.80 -0.15
C VAL A 90 -5.23 -16.65 -1.15
N VAL A 91 -5.39 -15.44 -0.65
CA VAL A 91 -5.33 -14.23 -1.47
C VAL A 91 -4.02 -13.52 -1.18
N ALA A 92 -3.29 -13.19 -2.23
CA ALA A 92 -2.05 -12.43 -2.18
C ALA A 92 -2.17 -11.20 -3.07
N THR A 93 -1.41 -10.17 -2.73
CA THR A 93 -1.27 -8.97 -3.56
C THR A 93 0.17 -8.78 -3.96
N ALA A 94 0.37 -8.31 -5.18
CA ALA A 94 1.68 -8.00 -5.71
C ALA A 94 1.64 -6.72 -6.55
N SER A 95 2.82 -6.25 -6.90
CA SER A 95 3.00 -5.15 -7.84
C SER A 95 3.37 -5.70 -9.20
N GLY A 96 2.89 -5.05 -10.25
CA GLY A 96 3.35 -5.28 -11.61
C GLY A 96 3.43 -3.97 -12.36
N PHE A 97 4.07 -4.00 -13.52
CA PHE A 97 4.17 -2.84 -14.38
C PHE A 97 3.95 -3.23 -15.82
N ILE A 98 3.51 -2.26 -16.61
CA ILE A 98 3.16 -2.46 -18.01
C ILE A 98 4.42 -2.32 -18.86
N ILE A 99 4.59 -3.25 -19.79
CA ILE A 99 5.65 -3.24 -20.79
C ILE A 99 5.02 -3.21 -22.19
N LYS A 100 5.86 -3.10 -23.22
CA LYS A 100 5.45 -3.14 -24.63
C LYS A 100 4.57 -4.37 -24.92
N ASN A 101 3.74 -4.28 -25.97
CA ASN A 101 2.88 -5.36 -26.46
C ASN A 101 1.69 -5.73 -25.54
N ARG A 102 1.20 -4.79 -24.73
CA ARG A 102 0.07 -5.02 -23.80
C ARG A 102 0.37 -6.16 -22.82
N TRP A 103 1.59 -6.17 -22.31
CA TRP A 103 2.04 -7.15 -21.35
C TRP A 103 2.29 -6.49 -20.00
N ILE A 104 2.08 -7.26 -18.94
CA ILE A 104 2.29 -6.86 -17.56
C ILE A 104 3.33 -7.80 -16.99
N LEU A 105 4.44 -7.23 -16.51
CA LEU A 105 5.50 -7.97 -15.87
C LEU A 105 5.31 -7.91 -14.35
N SER A 106 5.51 -9.04 -13.70
CA SER A 106 5.50 -9.18 -12.23
C SER A 106 6.39 -10.37 -11.84
N ASN A 107 6.44 -10.68 -10.55
CA ASN A 107 7.17 -11.83 -10.04
C ASN A 107 6.35 -13.12 -10.21
N ALA A 108 7.00 -14.23 -10.56
CA ALA A 108 6.33 -15.52 -10.74
C ALA A 108 5.79 -16.07 -9.42
N HIS A 109 6.52 -15.91 -8.32
CA HIS A 109 6.09 -16.40 -7.00
C HIS A 109 4.79 -15.76 -6.54
N ALA A 110 4.54 -14.50 -6.91
CA ALA A 110 3.32 -13.78 -6.57
C ALA A 110 2.07 -14.42 -7.19
N VAL A 111 2.26 -15.13 -8.30
CA VAL A 111 1.20 -15.75 -9.09
C VAL A 111 1.29 -17.28 -9.03
N ALA A 112 2.09 -17.86 -8.12
CA ALA A 112 2.21 -19.31 -8.03
C ALA A 112 0.90 -19.99 -7.58
N ASN A 113 0.56 -21.13 -8.21
CA ASN A 113 -0.66 -21.91 -7.93
C ASN A 113 -1.96 -21.09 -8.02
N GLN A 114 -1.99 -20.07 -8.88
CA GLN A 114 -3.11 -19.19 -9.10
C GLN A 114 -4.36 -19.94 -9.59
N SER A 115 -5.50 -19.65 -8.99
CA SER A 115 -6.83 -19.99 -9.49
C SER A 115 -7.46 -18.83 -10.25
N SER A 116 -7.21 -17.59 -9.84
CA SER A 116 -7.70 -16.38 -10.52
C SER A 116 -6.76 -15.20 -10.30
N ILE A 117 -6.56 -14.40 -11.34
CA ILE A 117 -5.76 -13.18 -11.30
C ILE A 117 -6.64 -12.00 -11.65
N ARG A 118 -6.57 -10.95 -10.84
CA ARG A 118 -7.22 -9.68 -11.11
C ARG A 118 -6.24 -8.54 -11.00
N ILE A 119 -6.34 -7.55 -11.88
CA ILE A 119 -5.43 -6.41 -11.92
C ILE A 119 -6.23 -5.13 -11.74
N ARG A 120 -5.68 -4.20 -10.96
CA ARG A 120 -6.23 -2.86 -10.75
C ARG A 120 -5.19 -1.82 -11.13
N LYS A 121 -5.60 -0.85 -11.94
CA LYS A 121 -4.75 0.28 -12.34
C LYS A 121 -4.58 1.28 -11.20
N HIS A 122 -3.60 2.16 -11.31
CA HIS A 122 -3.57 3.37 -10.52
C HIS A 122 -4.80 4.25 -10.82
N GLY A 123 -5.42 4.84 -9.79
CA GLY A 123 -6.61 5.70 -9.94
C GLY A 123 -7.94 5.00 -10.28
N ASP A 124 -7.93 3.72 -10.70
CA ASP A 124 -9.16 2.97 -11.02
C ASP A 124 -9.55 2.03 -9.87
N ALA A 125 -10.84 2.00 -9.51
CA ALA A 125 -11.39 1.06 -8.54
C ALA A 125 -11.70 -0.32 -9.16
N LYS A 126 -11.89 -0.38 -10.48
CA LYS A 126 -12.28 -1.60 -11.20
C LYS A 126 -11.13 -2.60 -11.22
N LYS A 127 -11.46 -3.87 -10.94
CA LYS A 127 -10.57 -5.01 -11.08
C LYS A 127 -10.86 -5.70 -12.40
N TYR A 128 -9.83 -5.90 -13.22
CA TYR A 128 -9.89 -6.54 -14.52
C TYR A 128 -9.36 -7.97 -14.41
N SER A 129 -10.00 -8.92 -15.11
CA SER A 129 -9.50 -10.29 -15.17
C SER A 129 -8.25 -10.35 -16.04
N ALA A 130 -7.21 -11.00 -15.56
CA ALA A 130 -5.96 -11.16 -16.30
C ALA A 130 -5.66 -12.64 -16.54
N ARG A 131 -4.90 -12.91 -17.60
CA ARG A 131 -4.43 -14.24 -18.00
C ARG A 131 -2.91 -14.25 -18.07
N ILE A 132 -2.30 -15.37 -17.69
CA ILE A 132 -0.87 -15.59 -17.86
C ILE A 132 -0.58 -15.88 -19.33
N VAL A 133 0.40 -15.16 -19.87
CA VAL A 133 0.99 -15.43 -21.18
C VAL A 133 2.15 -16.42 -21.01
N HIS A 134 3.03 -16.16 -20.05
CA HIS A 134 4.19 -17.01 -19.78
C HIS A 134 4.61 -16.90 -18.31
N ILE A 135 5.14 -18.00 -17.77
CA ILE A 135 5.67 -18.06 -16.41
C ILE A 135 7.03 -18.74 -16.43
N ALA A 136 8.01 -18.12 -15.78
CA ALA A 136 9.37 -18.61 -15.67
C ALA A 136 9.78 -18.61 -14.19
N HIS A 137 9.66 -19.76 -13.54
CA HIS A 137 9.96 -19.91 -12.11
C HIS A 137 11.46 -19.77 -11.80
N GLU A 138 12.34 -20.19 -12.70
CA GLU A 138 13.80 -20.13 -12.51
C GLU A 138 14.32 -18.69 -12.36
N CYS A 139 13.76 -17.75 -13.12
CA CYS A 139 14.10 -16.32 -13.03
C CYS A 139 13.09 -15.51 -12.23
N ASP A 140 12.09 -16.17 -11.64
CA ASP A 140 10.99 -15.55 -10.89
C ASP A 140 10.21 -14.47 -11.66
N LEU A 141 9.95 -14.68 -12.96
CA LEU A 141 9.22 -13.73 -13.81
C LEU A 141 7.91 -14.30 -14.35
N VAL A 142 6.89 -13.45 -14.45
CA VAL A 142 5.62 -13.77 -15.10
C VAL A 142 5.16 -12.64 -16.01
N ILE A 143 4.70 -13.03 -17.20
CA ILE A 143 4.06 -12.13 -18.16
C ILE A 143 2.57 -12.41 -18.16
N MET A 144 1.78 -11.36 -17.96
CA MET A 144 0.32 -11.39 -17.95
C MET A 144 -0.27 -10.44 -18.99
N THR A 145 -1.49 -10.71 -19.41
CA THR A 145 -2.28 -9.85 -20.31
C THR A 145 -3.70 -9.71 -19.77
N VAL A 146 -4.37 -8.63 -20.17
CA VAL A 146 -5.78 -8.35 -19.86
C VAL A 146 -6.54 -8.30 -21.18
N ASP A 147 -7.63 -9.05 -21.27
CA ASP A 147 -8.42 -9.16 -22.51
C ASP A 147 -9.37 -7.96 -22.72
N ASP A 148 -9.73 -7.23 -21.66
CA ASP A 148 -10.58 -6.03 -21.74
C ASP A 148 -9.78 -4.84 -22.30
N ASP A 149 -10.08 -4.38 -23.52
CA ASP A 149 -9.42 -3.23 -24.15
C ASP A 149 -9.54 -1.93 -23.34
N LYS A 150 -10.60 -1.77 -22.53
CA LYS A 150 -10.76 -0.61 -21.65
C LYS A 150 -9.67 -0.56 -20.59
N PHE A 151 -9.06 -1.69 -20.28
CA PHE A 151 -7.89 -1.73 -19.41
C PHE A 151 -6.72 -0.98 -20.05
N TRP A 152 -6.53 -1.04 -21.36
CA TRP A 152 -5.36 -0.46 -22.02
C TRP A 152 -5.47 1.05 -22.29
N ASN A 153 -6.61 1.66 -22.03
CA ASN A 153 -6.81 3.10 -22.19
C ASN A 153 -6.05 3.89 -21.10
N ASN A 154 -5.39 4.97 -21.53
CA ASN A 154 -4.62 5.91 -20.69
C ASN A 154 -3.49 5.24 -19.89
N LEU A 155 -2.92 4.17 -20.44
CA LEU A 155 -1.76 3.48 -19.86
C LEU A 155 -0.54 3.75 -20.72
N GLU A 156 0.57 4.10 -20.06
CA GLU A 156 1.86 4.25 -20.70
C GLU A 156 2.74 3.03 -20.38
N PRO A 157 3.30 2.34 -21.38
CA PRO A 157 4.24 1.24 -21.12
C PRO A 157 5.60 1.77 -20.71
N LEU A 158 6.20 1.16 -19.67
CA LEU A 158 7.58 1.44 -19.32
C LEU A 158 8.53 0.86 -20.38
N THR A 159 9.60 1.59 -20.62
CA THR A 159 10.71 1.13 -21.45
C THR A 159 11.88 0.75 -20.56
N PHE A 160 12.55 -0.34 -20.92
CA PHE A 160 13.79 -0.74 -20.25
C PHE A 160 14.94 0.10 -20.78
N SER A 161 15.83 0.55 -19.89
CA SER A 161 17.10 1.14 -20.28
C SER A 161 18.01 0.07 -20.89
N ASN A 162 18.83 0.46 -21.86
CA ASN A 162 19.87 -0.42 -22.40
C ASN A 162 21.11 -0.47 -21.49
N ASP A 163 21.30 0.57 -20.70
CA ASP A 163 22.45 0.73 -19.82
C ASP A 163 22.14 0.22 -18.41
N MET A 164 23.15 -0.39 -17.79
CA MET A 164 23.12 -0.82 -16.40
C MET A 164 23.42 0.38 -15.49
N PRO A 165 22.68 0.58 -14.39
CA PRO A 165 22.97 1.64 -13.43
C PRO A 165 24.36 1.50 -12.82
N SER A 166 24.98 2.64 -12.54
CA SER A 166 26.30 2.69 -11.89
C SER A 166 26.19 2.54 -10.38
N LEU A 167 27.31 2.23 -9.72
CA LEU A 167 27.36 2.17 -8.26
C LEU A 167 27.02 3.56 -7.68
N GLN A 168 26.19 3.59 -6.64
CA GLN A 168 25.70 4.81 -5.96
C GLN A 168 24.71 5.66 -6.77
N GLU A 169 24.17 5.14 -7.88
CA GLU A 169 23.09 5.83 -8.60
C GLU A 169 21.78 5.83 -7.78
N SER A 170 21.02 6.92 -7.89
CA SER A 170 19.75 7.07 -7.18
C SER A 170 18.67 6.21 -7.84
N LEU A 171 17.95 5.42 -7.04
CA LEU A 171 16.88 4.55 -7.51
C LEU A 171 15.58 4.86 -6.75
N THR A 172 14.47 4.89 -7.48
CA THR A 172 13.13 5.03 -6.90
C THR A 172 12.36 3.75 -7.12
N ILE A 173 11.83 3.18 -6.03
CA ILE A 173 11.03 1.96 -6.08
C ILE A 173 9.55 2.38 -6.00
N VAL A 174 8.78 1.95 -6.99
CA VAL A 174 7.34 2.19 -7.06
C VAL A 174 6.61 0.86 -7.00
N GLY A 175 5.63 0.76 -6.12
CA GLY A 175 4.83 -0.44 -5.97
C GLY A 175 3.71 -0.27 -4.96
N TYR A 176 2.95 -1.33 -4.77
CA TYR A 176 1.91 -1.45 -3.77
C TYR A 176 2.43 -2.32 -2.61
N PRO A 177 2.70 -1.72 -1.44
CA PRO A 177 3.07 -2.51 -0.27
C PRO A 177 1.92 -3.41 0.18
N ILE A 178 2.31 -4.45 0.91
CA ILE A 178 1.41 -5.39 1.60
C ILE A 178 0.94 -4.75 2.90
#